data_AF-A0A4Y7TWQ2-F1
#
_entry.id   AF-A0A4Y7TWQ2-F1
#
_cell.length_a   1.000
_cell.length_b   1.000
_cell.length_c   1.000
_cell.angle_alpha   90.00
_cell.angle_beta   90.00
_cell.angle_gamma   90.00
#
_symmetry.space_group_name_H-M   'P 1'
#
loop_
_entity.id
_entity.type
_entity.pdbx_description
1 polymer ?
#
loop_
_entity_poly.entity_id
_entity_poly.type
_entity_poly.pdbx_seq_one_letter_code
_entity_poly.pdbx_strand_id
1 'polypeptide(L)'
;MGSPPDYQCHPVIPLRPVGLGLVVLAGWTLLLSIMGQAYVLFSSSAVASDALYINSWDMVGILVAVLSIVGASWLMTLALPRPIRLGAEMRSPMLDSLASEKRVAMVELREDTDTNARAAQATYIPYFIAGNVCVGTWSLLLIAGCHVASQLALLANLIIQNYAIFIALHNWRHPELRMSKATWRMHVLSKGNAALAVLFLWTNSGILETLASPTLPEMMNNGTIFILMAVGGGPDPTLGLFLLYDLIALAYGTGAVQEWQVAFQYTSLVVVFVLAWDISNITILSSETVPTETRKDVGVQYLDYIRLGVF
;
A
#
# COMPACT_ATOMS: atom_id res chain seq x y z
N MET A 1 14.78 -7.22 47.78
CA MET A 1 15.35 -7.96 46.63
C MET A 1 14.18 -8.48 45.82
N GLY A 2 13.84 -7.81 44.73
CA GLY A 2 12.77 -8.26 43.82
C GLY A 2 13.35 -9.24 42.81
N SER A 3 12.73 -10.41 42.68
CA SER A 3 13.08 -11.41 41.67
C SER A 3 13.00 -10.77 40.28
N PRO A 4 13.99 -10.96 39.39
CA PRO A 4 13.89 -10.48 38.02
C PRO A 4 12.66 -11.13 37.36
N PRO A 5 11.92 -10.39 36.52
CA PRO A 5 10.79 -10.94 35.79
C PRO A 5 11.29 -12.07 34.88
N ASP A 6 10.72 -13.26 35.02
CA ASP A 6 10.95 -14.38 34.11
C ASP A 6 10.43 -14.00 32.73
N TYR A 7 11.34 -13.61 31.84
CA TYR A 7 11.04 -13.45 30.42
C TYR A 7 10.77 -14.85 29.86
N GLN A 8 9.49 -15.22 29.75
CA GLN A 8 9.09 -16.40 29.01
C GLN A 8 9.48 -16.18 27.54
N CYS A 9 10.57 -16.84 27.13
CA CYS A 9 10.96 -16.93 25.75
C CYS A 9 9.85 -17.70 25.01
N HIS A 10 8.97 -16.99 24.30
CA HIS A 10 7.99 -17.65 23.44
C HIS A 10 8.76 -18.51 22.41
N PRO A 11 8.36 -19.78 22.22
CA PRO A 11 9.03 -20.66 21.27
C PRO A 11 8.99 -19.99 19.89
N VAL A 12 10.17 -19.76 19.32
CA VAL A 12 10.31 -19.26 17.95
C VAL A 12 9.74 -20.33 17.04
N ILE A 13 8.49 -20.15 16.60
CA ILE A 13 7.87 -21.04 15.62
C ILE A 13 8.69 -20.88 14.34
N PRO A 14 9.33 -21.95 13.83
CA PRO A 14 10.14 -21.85 12.62
C PRO A 14 9.22 -21.40 11.48
N LEU A 15 9.45 -20.20 10.95
CA LEU A 15 8.76 -19.71 9.76
C LEU A 15 9.03 -20.71 8.64
N ARG A 16 8.00 -21.47 8.24
CA ARG A 16 8.09 -22.28 7.04
C ARG A 16 8.41 -21.34 5.87
N PRO A 17 9.35 -21.71 4.98
CA PRO A 17 9.58 -20.94 3.78
C PRO A 17 8.25 -20.75 3.06
N VAL A 18 7.98 -19.53 2.61
CA VAL A 18 6.82 -19.26 1.75
C VAL A 18 6.85 -20.31 0.64
N GLY A 19 5.83 -21.17 0.61
CA GLY A 19 5.83 -22.28 -0.34
C GLY A 19 5.88 -21.73 -1.76
N LEU A 20 6.78 -22.28 -2.59
CA LEU A 20 6.90 -21.90 -4.01
C LEU A 20 5.54 -21.88 -4.71
N GLY A 21 4.65 -22.81 -4.37
CA GLY A 21 3.28 -22.85 -4.89
C GLY A 21 2.46 -21.59 -4.61
N LEU A 22 2.63 -20.95 -3.45
CA LEU A 22 1.93 -19.71 -3.11
C LEU A 22 2.44 -18.52 -3.93
N VAL A 23 3.76 -18.47 -4.18
CA VAL A 23 4.37 -17.44 -5.04
C VAL A 23 3.91 -17.61 -6.49
N VAL A 24 3.84 -18.86 -6.98
CA VAL A 24 3.34 -19.18 -8.32
C VAL A 24 1.86 -18.79 -8.46
N LEU A 25 1.04 -19.08 -7.44
CA LEU A 25 -0.37 -18.67 -7.42
C LEU A 25 -0.54 -17.15 -7.43
N ALA A 26 0.28 -16.43 -6.66
CA ALA A 26 0.30 -14.97 -6.66
C ALA A 26 0.73 -14.40 -8.03
N GLY A 27 1.71 -15.01 -8.69
CA GLY A 27 2.11 -14.63 -10.05
C GLY A 27 0.99 -14.85 -11.07
N TRP A 28 0.29 -15.98 -10.99
CA TRP A 28 -0.84 -16.28 -11.87
C TRP A 28 -2.01 -15.31 -11.69
N THR A 29 -2.39 -15.02 -10.45
CA THR A 29 -3.48 -14.07 -10.17
C THR A 29 -3.14 -12.66 -10.59
N LEU A 30 -1.88 -12.23 -10.41
CA LEU A 30 -1.39 -10.95 -10.96
C LEU A 30 -1.51 -10.92 -12.48
N LEU A 31 -1.08 -11.97 -13.19
CA LEU A 31 -1.17 -12.03 -14.65
C LEU A 31 -2.63 -11.93 -15.14
N LEU A 32 -3.54 -12.69 -14.52
CA LEU A 32 -4.97 -12.63 -14.86
C LEU A 32 -5.57 -11.24 -14.63
N SER A 33 -5.21 -10.60 -13.52
CA SER A 33 -5.61 -9.23 -13.20
C SER A 33 -5.11 -8.24 -14.26
N ILE A 34 -3.84 -8.33 -14.67
CA ILE A 34 -3.24 -7.48 -15.70
C ILE A 34 -3.94 -7.65 -17.04
N MET A 35 -4.17 -8.90 -17.46
CA MET A 35 -4.85 -9.18 -18.73
C MET A 35 -6.27 -8.63 -18.74
N GLY A 36 -7.01 -8.80 -17.64
CA GLY A 36 -8.36 -8.26 -17.48
C GLY A 36 -8.39 -6.74 -17.56
N GLN A 37 -7.50 -6.06 -16.83
CA GLN A 37 -7.38 -4.60 -16.85
C GLN A 37 -6.97 -4.08 -18.23
N ALA A 38 -5.94 -4.67 -18.85
CA ALA A 38 -5.48 -4.28 -20.17
C ALA A 38 -6.57 -4.43 -21.24
N TYR A 39 -7.36 -5.51 -21.17
CA TYR A 39 -8.49 -5.71 -22.07
C TYR A 39 -9.53 -4.60 -21.92
N VAL A 40 -9.94 -4.28 -20.69
CA VAL A 40 -10.92 -3.22 -20.42
C VAL A 40 -10.39 -1.88 -20.94
N LEU A 41 -9.16 -1.51 -20.59
CA LEU A 41 -8.53 -0.27 -21.04
C LEU A 41 -8.46 -0.17 -22.58
N PHE A 42 -8.07 -1.25 -23.25
CA PHE A 42 -8.00 -1.28 -24.71
C PHE A 42 -9.39 -1.13 -25.35
N SER A 43 -10.38 -1.84 -24.82
CA SER A 43 -11.77 -1.76 -25.31
C SER A 43 -12.36 -0.35 -25.18
N SER A 44 -12.03 0.35 -24.08
CA SER A 44 -12.48 1.73 -23.85
C SER A 44 -11.73 2.75 -24.72
N SER A 45 -10.45 2.50 -25.03
CA SER A 45 -9.63 3.41 -25.84
C SER A 45 -10.05 3.45 -27.32
N ALA A 46 -10.57 2.33 -27.87
CA ALA A 46 -10.95 2.22 -29.27
C ALA A 46 -12.11 3.15 -29.69
N VAL A 47 -12.82 3.75 -28.72
CA VAL A 47 -13.97 4.63 -28.97
C VAL A 47 -13.55 6.12 -29.07
N ALA A 48 -12.33 6.48 -28.65
CA ALA A 48 -11.89 7.87 -28.56
C ALA A 48 -10.84 8.23 -29.63
N SER A 49 -11.25 8.44 -30.89
CA SER A 49 -10.29 8.53 -32.02
C SER A 49 -9.78 9.93 -32.40
N ASP A 50 -10.33 11.05 -31.91
CA ASP A 50 -10.16 12.32 -32.66
C ASP A 50 -9.47 13.49 -31.93
N ALA A 51 -8.91 13.33 -30.73
CA ALA A 51 -8.32 14.45 -29.99
C ALA A 51 -6.90 14.20 -29.43
N LEU A 52 -6.00 15.16 -29.65
CA LEU A 52 -4.58 15.19 -29.23
C LEU A 52 -4.39 15.41 -27.71
N TYR A 53 -5.33 14.96 -26.88
CA TYR A 53 -5.28 15.09 -25.42
C TYR A 53 -4.94 13.75 -24.78
N ILE A 54 -4.11 13.77 -23.72
CA ILE A 54 -3.84 12.58 -22.91
C ILE A 54 -5.18 12.07 -22.39
N ASN A 55 -5.55 10.85 -22.79
CA ASN A 55 -6.81 10.27 -22.38
C ASN A 55 -6.69 9.83 -20.91
N SER A 56 -7.76 9.98 -20.13
CA SER A 56 -7.81 9.46 -18.76
C SER A 56 -7.42 7.98 -18.69
N TRP A 57 -7.79 7.20 -19.71
CA TRP A 57 -7.42 5.79 -19.86
C TRP A 57 -5.92 5.55 -20.00
N ASP A 58 -5.16 6.50 -20.58
CA ASP A 58 -3.70 6.41 -20.65
C ASP A 58 -3.09 6.57 -19.26
N MET A 59 -3.62 7.48 -18.45
CA MET A 59 -3.19 7.65 -17.05
C MET A 59 -3.47 6.38 -16.24
N VAL A 60 -4.69 5.82 -16.36
CA VAL A 60 -5.02 4.56 -15.71
C VAL A 60 -4.10 3.43 -16.17
N GLY A 61 -3.84 3.32 -17.48
CA GLY A 61 -2.92 2.33 -18.03
C GLY A 61 -1.49 2.44 -17.48
N ILE A 62 -0.97 3.67 -17.32
CA ILE A 62 0.34 3.90 -16.70
C ILE A 62 0.34 3.42 -15.25
N LEU A 63 -0.69 3.78 -14.47
CA LEU A 63 -0.79 3.37 -13.07
C LEU A 63 -0.84 1.84 -12.94
N VAL A 64 -1.65 1.17 -13.76
CA VAL A 64 -1.75 -0.29 -13.81
C VAL A 64 -0.40 -0.92 -14.16
N ALA A 65 0.30 -0.39 -15.17
CA ALA A 65 1.61 -0.88 -15.57
C ALA A 65 2.65 -0.74 -14.43
N VAL A 66 2.67 0.40 -13.74
CA VAL A 66 3.57 0.64 -12.60
C VAL A 66 3.28 -0.36 -11.47
N LEU A 67 2.02 -0.51 -11.05
CA LEU A 67 1.65 -1.46 -9.99
C LEU A 67 1.97 -2.91 -10.36
N SER A 68 1.82 -3.26 -11.63
CA SER A 68 2.20 -4.58 -12.17
C SER A 68 3.70 -4.84 -12.07
N ILE A 69 4.52 -3.85 -12.45
CA ILE A 69 5.98 -3.94 -12.33
C ILE A 69 6.40 -4.07 -10.87
N VAL A 70 5.82 -3.26 -9.97
CA VAL A 70 6.11 -3.32 -8.54
C VAL A 70 5.68 -4.68 -7.97
N GLY A 71 4.54 -5.22 -8.40
CA GLY A 71 3.98 -6.50 -7.97
C GLY A 71 4.87 -7.67 -8.39
N ALA A 72 5.26 -7.70 -9.67
CA ALA A 72 6.18 -8.69 -10.20
C ALA A 72 7.56 -8.60 -9.53
N SER A 73 8.09 -7.38 -9.34
CA SER A 73 9.37 -7.16 -8.66
C SER A 73 9.34 -7.65 -7.21
N TRP A 74 8.24 -7.42 -6.50
CA TRP A 74 8.03 -7.93 -5.14
C TRP A 74 7.94 -9.46 -5.10
N LEU A 75 7.17 -10.09 -6.01
CA LEU A 75 7.09 -11.55 -6.09
C LEU A 75 8.45 -12.20 -6.41
N MET A 76 9.24 -11.58 -7.29
CA MET A 76 10.61 -12.05 -7.58
C MET A 76 11.50 -12.01 -6.34
N THR A 77 11.35 -11.00 -5.48
CA THR A 77 12.10 -10.97 -4.20
C THR A 77 11.68 -12.05 -3.22
N LEU A 78 10.46 -12.58 -3.33
CA LEU A 78 10.01 -13.73 -2.55
C LEU A 78 10.46 -15.07 -3.15
N ALA A 79 10.57 -15.14 -4.48
CA ALA A 79 10.97 -16.34 -5.21
C ALA A 79 12.47 -16.64 -5.15
N LEU A 80 13.31 -15.59 -5.08
CA LEU A 80 14.76 -15.75 -5.11
C LEU A 80 15.25 -16.52 -3.88
N PRO A 81 15.95 -17.67 -4.05
CA PRO A 81 16.59 -18.37 -2.95
C PRO A 81 17.57 -17.42 -2.29
N ARG A 82 17.40 -17.16 -0.98
CA ARG A 82 18.36 -16.29 -0.29
C ARG A 82 19.71 -17.00 -0.26
N PRO A 83 20.81 -16.27 -0.52
CA PRO A 83 22.12 -16.83 -0.31
C PRO A 83 22.19 -17.30 1.14
N ILE A 84 22.31 -18.61 1.33
CA ILE A 84 22.59 -19.17 2.64
C ILE A 84 23.89 -18.50 3.03
N ARG A 85 23.85 -17.69 4.09
CA ARG A 85 25.05 -17.07 4.66
C ARG A 85 25.83 -18.21 5.30
N LEU A 86 26.47 -19.04 4.47
CA LEU A 86 27.39 -20.06 4.93
C LEU A 86 28.47 -19.32 5.71
N GLY A 87 28.64 -19.75 6.95
CA GLY A 87 29.51 -19.26 8.00
C GLY A 87 30.45 -18.12 7.63
N ALA A 88 30.32 -17.03 8.40
CA ALA A 88 31.43 -16.15 8.70
C ALA A 88 32.71 -16.98 8.88
N GLU A 89 33.59 -16.86 7.88
CA GLU A 89 34.92 -17.42 7.90
C GLU A 89 35.63 -16.92 9.16
N MET A 90 36.17 -17.89 9.89
CA MET A 90 36.99 -17.83 11.10
C MET A 90 37.99 -16.66 11.08
N ARG A 91 37.56 -15.46 11.50
CA ARG A 91 38.41 -14.27 11.53
C ARG A 91 39.01 -14.07 12.93
N SER A 92 40.32 -13.84 12.91
CA SER A 92 41.25 -13.70 14.04
C SER A 92 40.69 -12.96 15.28
N PRO A 93 40.81 -13.54 16.49
CA PRO A 93 40.09 -13.07 17.68
C PRO A 93 40.67 -11.85 18.43
N MET A 94 41.78 -11.23 18.00
CA MET A 94 42.57 -10.41 18.95
C MET A 94 42.54 -8.89 18.80
N LEU A 95 42.04 -8.31 17.70
CA LEU A 95 42.00 -6.85 17.50
C LEU A 95 40.60 -6.26 17.44
N ASP A 96 39.58 -7.11 17.57
CA ASP A 96 38.20 -6.76 17.25
C ASP A 96 37.29 -6.48 18.47
N SER A 97 37.68 -6.64 19.75
CA SER A 97 36.69 -6.77 20.84
C SER A 97 35.70 -5.60 21.05
N LEU A 98 36.10 -4.34 20.78
CA LEU A 98 35.21 -3.17 20.87
C LEU A 98 34.50 -2.88 19.55
N ALA A 99 35.19 -3.09 18.42
CA ALA A 99 34.57 -3.01 17.10
C ALA A 99 33.59 -4.17 16.85
N SER A 100 33.78 -5.30 17.52
CA SER A 100 32.97 -6.51 17.44
C SER A 100 31.69 -6.32 18.23
N GLU A 101 31.70 -5.71 19.41
CA GLU A 101 30.47 -5.49 20.17
C GLU A 101 29.49 -4.60 19.39
N LYS A 102 29.99 -3.48 18.84
CA LYS A 102 29.16 -2.60 17.99
C LYS A 102 28.71 -3.30 16.70
N ARG A 103 29.55 -4.13 16.09
CA ARG A 103 29.20 -4.89 14.87
C ARG A 103 28.19 -6.01 15.16
N VAL A 104 28.33 -6.72 16.28
CA VAL A 104 27.43 -7.78 16.71
C VAL A 104 26.06 -7.18 16.98
N ALA A 105 25.97 -6.10 17.75
CA ALA A 105 24.70 -5.40 17.98
C ALA A 105 24.05 -4.90 16.68
N MET A 106 24.84 -4.40 15.72
CA MET A 106 24.34 -3.96 14.42
C MET A 106 23.87 -5.13 13.54
N VAL A 107 24.55 -6.28 13.61
CA VAL A 107 24.18 -7.50 12.89
C VAL A 107 22.90 -8.09 13.45
N GLU A 108 22.76 -8.16 14.77
CA GLU A 108 21.58 -8.66 15.47
C GLU A 108 20.35 -7.80 15.16
N LEU A 109 20.46 -6.46 15.28
CA LEU A 109 19.38 -5.53 14.91
C LEU A 109 18.94 -5.70 13.44
N ARG A 110 19.90 -5.96 12.55
CA ARG A 110 19.62 -6.18 11.12
C ARG A 110 18.92 -7.50 10.88
N GLU A 111 19.31 -8.56 11.59
CA GLU A 111 18.71 -9.88 11.48
C GLU A 111 17.26 -9.89 11.97
N ASP A 112 16.97 -9.19 13.07
CA ASP A 112 15.62 -9.00 13.58
C ASP A 112 14.75 -8.24 12.57
N THR A 113 15.27 -7.15 12.01
CA THR A 113 14.56 -6.35 11.00
C THR A 113 14.22 -7.18 9.76
N ASP A 114 15.16 -7.98 9.27
CA ASP A 114 14.97 -8.84 8.10
C ASP A 114 13.95 -9.96 8.38
N THR A 115 13.92 -10.49 9.60
CA THR A 115 12.99 -11.55 10.01
C THR A 115 11.57 -11.00 10.13
N ASN A 116 11.41 -9.85 10.77
CA ASN A 116 10.12 -9.16 10.90
C ASN A 116 9.55 -8.75 9.53
N ALA A 117 10.39 -8.22 8.64
CA ALA A 117 9.98 -7.88 7.28
C ALA A 117 9.48 -9.11 6.49
N ARG A 118 10.09 -10.28 6.68
CA ARG A 118 9.63 -11.52 6.04
C ARG A 118 8.29 -11.99 6.60
N ALA A 119 8.11 -11.92 7.91
CA ALA A 119 6.84 -12.28 8.53
C ALA A 119 5.72 -11.39 7.98
N ALA A 120 5.94 -10.07 7.89
CA ALA A 120 5.00 -9.15 7.27
C ALA A 120 4.72 -9.48 5.79
N GLN A 121 5.77 -9.81 5.02
CA GLN A 121 5.63 -10.25 3.63
C GLN A 121 4.78 -11.50 3.49
N ALA A 122 5.04 -12.53 4.29
CA ALA A 122 4.27 -13.77 4.27
C ALA A 122 2.80 -13.54 4.65
N THR A 123 2.54 -12.68 5.63
CA THR A 123 1.19 -12.29 6.05
C THR A 123 0.44 -11.54 4.95
N TYR A 124 1.12 -10.76 4.11
CA TYR A 124 0.46 -9.97 3.05
C TYR A 124 0.04 -10.79 1.82
N ILE A 125 0.73 -11.89 1.50
CA ILE A 125 0.48 -12.72 0.31
C ILE A 125 -1.01 -13.12 0.12
N PRO A 126 -1.74 -13.65 1.11
CA PRO A 126 -3.14 -14.02 0.91
C PRO A 126 -4.03 -12.83 0.50
N TYR A 127 -3.79 -11.64 1.06
CA TYR A 127 -4.53 -10.43 0.69
C TYR A 127 -4.19 -9.96 -0.72
N PHE A 128 -2.93 -10.09 -1.13
CA PHE A 128 -2.49 -9.81 -2.48
C PHE A 128 -3.16 -10.74 -3.51
N ILE A 129 -3.20 -12.04 -3.23
CA ILE A 129 -3.88 -13.03 -4.08
C ILE A 129 -5.36 -12.72 -4.18
N ALA A 130 -6.03 -12.56 -3.04
CA ALA A 130 -7.47 -12.30 -2.99
C ALA A 130 -7.84 -11.01 -3.73
N GLY A 131 -7.06 -9.94 -3.56
CA GLY A 131 -7.29 -8.69 -4.27
C GLY A 131 -7.16 -8.83 -5.79
N ASN A 132 -6.12 -9.50 -6.28
CA ASN A 132 -5.96 -9.75 -7.71
C ASN A 132 -7.06 -10.64 -8.29
N VAL A 133 -7.54 -11.63 -7.53
CA VAL A 133 -8.71 -12.44 -7.92
C VAL A 133 -9.94 -11.55 -8.06
N CYS A 134 -10.21 -10.68 -7.08
CA CYS A 134 -11.34 -9.76 -7.13
C CYS A 134 -11.28 -8.82 -8.35
N VAL A 135 -10.09 -8.28 -8.68
CA VAL A 135 -9.92 -7.42 -9.87
C VAL A 135 -10.09 -8.22 -11.16
N GLY A 136 -9.54 -9.43 -11.24
CA GLY A 136 -9.78 -10.34 -12.36
C GLY A 136 -11.27 -10.66 -12.53
N THR A 137 -11.96 -11.01 -11.44
CA THR A 137 -13.41 -11.25 -11.44
C THR A 137 -14.20 -10.02 -11.87
N TRP A 138 -13.83 -8.82 -11.39
CA TRP A 138 -14.43 -7.57 -11.85
C TRP A 138 -14.33 -7.43 -13.36
N SER A 139 -13.14 -7.62 -13.94
CA SER A 139 -12.95 -7.47 -15.39
C SER A 139 -13.81 -8.44 -16.19
N LEU A 140 -13.91 -9.71 -15.77
CA LEU A 140 -14.74 -10.72 -16.43
C LEU A 140 -16.24 -10.39 -16.32
N LEU A 141 -16.70 -9.99 -15.14
CA LEU A 141 -18.09 -9.60 -14.92
C LEU A 141 -18.47 -8.33 -15.69
N LEU A 142 -17.53 -7.40 -15.83
CA LEU A 142 -17.72 -6.19 -16.62
C LEU A 142 -17.89 -6.54 -18.12
N ILE A 143 -17.04 -7.41 -18.66
CA ILE A 143 -17.15 -7.90 -20.04
C ILE A 143 -18.48 -8.65 -20.27
N ALA A 144 -18.96 -9.37 -19.26
CA ALA A 144 -20.25 -10.05 -19.29
C ALA A 144 -21.47 -9.11 -19.15
N GLY A 145 -21.26 -7.80 -18.95
CA GLY A 145 -22.34 -6.82 -18.72
C GLY A 145 -22.98 -6.88 -17.34
N CYS A 146 -22.39 -7.59 -16.37
CA CYS A 146 -22.91 -7.74 -15.00
C CYS A 146 -22.39 -6.62 -14.08
N HIS A 147 -22.79 -5.37 -14.33
CA HIS A 147 -22.26 -4.18 -13.64
C HIS A 147 -22.39 -4.22 -12.10
N VAL A 148 -23.53 -4.64 -11.56
CA VAL A 148 -23.72 -4.71 -10.09
C VAL A 148 -22.78 -5.73 -9.46
N ALA A 149 -22.64 -6.91 -10.08
CA ALA A 149 -21.76 -7.95 -9.57
C ALA A 149 -20.29 -7.54 -9.67
N SER A 150 -19.90 -6.83 -10.73
CA SER A 150 -18.54 -6.32 -10.88
C SER A 150 -18.24 -5.22 -9.84
N GLN A 151 -19.20 -4.37 -9.47
CA GLN A 151 -19.06 -3.42 -8.35
C GLN A 151 -18.83 -4.14 -7.02
N LEU A 152 -19.58 -5.21 -6.74
CA LEU A 152 -19.39 -6.01 -5.53
C LEU A 152 -18.00 -6.64 -5.45
N ALA A 153 -17.45 -7.09 -6.60
CA ALA A 153 -16.10 -7.62 -6.66
C ALA A 153 -15.04 -6.55 -6.34
N LEU A 154 -15.20 -5.32 -6.85
CA LEU A 154 -14.31 -4.21 -6.52
C LEU A 154 -14.45 -3.75 -5.07
N LEU A 155 -15.66 -3.71 -4.53
CA LEU A 155 -15.90 -3.39 -3.13
C LEU A 155 -15.23 -4.42 -2.21
N ALA A 156 -15.32 -5.70 -2.55
CA ALA A 156 -14.59 -6.75 -1.83
C ALA A 156 -13.08 -6.55 -1.90
N ASN A 157 -12.52 -6.20 -3.08
CA ASN A 157 -11.10 -5.85 -3.20
C ASN A 157 -10.72 -4.67 -2.30
N LEU A 158 -11.52 -3.60 -2.30
CA LEU A 158 -11.28 -2.42 -1.47
C LEU A 158 -11.28 -2.76 0.02
N ILE A 159 -12.24 -3.58 0.49
CA ILE A 159 -12.29 -4.05 1.87
C ILE A 159 -11.04 -4.88 2.21
N ILE A 160 -10.63 -5.80 1.33
CA ILE A 160 -9.45 -6.65 1.52
C ILE A 160 -8.17 -5.80 1.61
N GLN A 161 -7.98 -4.83 0.70
CA GLN A 161 -6.78 -3.98 0.72
C GLN A 161 -6.79 -3.02 1.92
N ASN A 162 -7.93 -2.43 2.27
CA ASN A 162 -8.02 -1.59 3.46
C ASN A 162 -7.75 -2.42 4.73
N TYR A 163 -8.32 -3.62 4.85
CA TYR A 163 -7.98 -4.53 5.94
C TYR A 163 -6.48 -4.84 5.97
N ALA A 164 -5.86 -5.09 4.81
CA ALA A 164 -4.44 -5.34 4.73
C ALA A 164 -3.62 -4.12 5.20
N ILE A 165 -3.99 -2.90 4.80
CA ILE A 165 -3.33 -1.65 5.19
C ILE A 165 -3.47 -1.40 6.69
N PHE A 166 -4.69 -1.50 7.22
CA PHE A 166 -5.04 -1.08 8.59
C PHE A 166 -4.81 -2.13 9.66
N ILE A 167 -4.91 -3.42 9.32
CA ILE A 167 -4.84 -4.50 10.31
C ILE A 167 -3.60 -5.35 10.09
N ALA A 168 -3.30 -5.74 8.85
CA ALA A 168 -2.19 -6.66 8.58
C ALA A 168 -0.83 -5.96 8.52
N LEU A 169 -0.77 -4.76 7.93
CA LEU A 169 0.45 -3.99 7.69
C LEU A 169 0.61 -2.82 8.67
N HIS A 170 -0.41 -2.48 9.46
CA HIS A 170 -0.37 -1.26 10.25
C HIS A 170 0.55 -1.39 11.46
N ASN A 171 1.41 -0.37 11.61
CA ASN A 171 2.40 -0.19 12.67
C ASN A 171 1.83 -0.10 14.08
N TRP A 172 0.50 -0.10 14.27
CA TRP A 172 -0.07 0.08 15.62
C TRP A 172 0.35 -1.09 16.51
N ARG A 173 0.29 -2.30 15.97
CA ARG A 173 0.63 -3.50 16.74
C ARG A 173 2.14 -3.73 16.80
N HIS A 174 2.88 -3.19 15.84
CA HIS A 174 4.31 -3.43 15.62
C HIS A 174 4.99 -2.15 15.11
N PRO A 175 5.32 -1.20 15.99
CA PRO A 175 6.02 0.03 15.60
C PRO A 175 7.37 -0.24 14.92
N GLU A 176 7.98 -1.39 15.18
CA GLU A 176 9.16 -1.93 14.50
C GLU A 176 8.97 -2.19 12.99
N LEU A 177 7.74 -2.30 12.51
CA LEU A 177 7.41 -2.47 11.08
C LEU A 177 7.27 -1.14 10.32
N ARG A 178 7.61 -0.01 10.96
CA ARG A 178 7.69 1.31 10.31
C ARG A 178 8.37 1.19 8.95
N MET A 179 7.80 1.84 7.93
CA MET A 179 8.20 1.74 6.52
C MET A 179 9.71 1.53 6.34
N SER A 180 10.08 0.26 6.22
CA SER A 180 11.45 -0.15 6.00
C SER A 180 11.67 -0.23 4.50
N LYS A 181 12.93 -0.08 4.06
CA LYS A 181 13.32 -0.34 2.67
C LYS A 181 12.99 -1.77 2.22
N ALA A 182 12.73 -2.69 3.15
CA ALA A 182 12.26 -4.04 2.84
C ALA A 182 10.73 -4.14 2.65
N THR A 183 9.95 -3.27 3.31
CA THR A 183 8.48 -3.35 3.34
C THR A 183 7.78 -2.32 2.47
N TRP A 184 8.47 -1.26 2.00
CA TRP A 184 7.86 -0.19 1.21
C TRP A 184 7.09 -0.68 -0.01
N ARG A 185 7.59 -1.71 -0.72
CA ARG A 185 6.91 -2.27 -1.91
C ARG A 185 5.52 -2.79 -1.58
N MET A 186 5.34 -3.40 -0.40
CA MET A 186 4.04 -3.93 0.03
C MET A 186 3.07 -2.80 0.36
N HIS A 187 3.55 -1.73 0.99
CA HIS A 187 2.73 -0.56 1.25
C HIS A 187 2.29 0.09 -0.07
N VAL A 188 3.22 0.27 -1.01
CA VAL A 188 2.90 0.80 -2.35
C VAL A 188 1.89 -0.09 -3.08
N LEU A 189 2.06 -1.41 -3.05
CA LEU A 189 1.13 -2.34 -3.70
C LEU A 189 -0.26 -2.34 -3.06
N SER A 190 -0.34 -2.44 -1.74
CA SER A 190 -1.63 -2.46 -1.02
C SER A 190 -2.39 -1.15 -1.20
N LYS A 191 -1.71 -0.01 -0.99
CA LYS A 191 -2.31 1.32 -1.14
C LYS A 191 -2.65 1.65 -2.59
N GLY A 192 -1.77 1.31 -3.52
CA GLY A 192 -2.04 1.47 -4.95
C GLY A 192 -3.22 0.63 -5.42
N ASN A 193 -3.32 -0.64 -5.00
CA ASN A 193 -4.46 -1.49 -5.32
C ASN A 193 -5.77 -1.00 -4.68
N ALA A 194 -5.73 -0.42 -3.48
CA ALA A 194 -6.90 0.18 -2.84
C ALA A 194 -7.39 1.41 -3.62
N ALA A 195 -6.48 2.30 -3.99
CA ALA A 195 -6.78 3.48 -4.80
C ALA A 195 -7.35 3.07 -6.18
N LEU A 196 -6.69 2.14 -6.86
CA LEU A 196 -7.16 1.61 -8.15
C LEU A 196 -8.56 0.97 -8.05
N ALA A 197 -8.88 0.30 -6.94
CA ALA A 197 -10.21 -0.24 -6.70
C ALA A 197 -11.27 0.87 -6.62
N VAL A 198 -10.94 1.98 -5.96
CA VAL A 198 -11.81 3.17 -5.87
C VAL A 198 -11.98 3.78 -7.24
N LEU A 199 -10.91 3.95 -8.00
CA LEU A 199 -10.97 4.45 -9.37
C LEU A 199 -11.88 3.58 -10.25
N PHE A 200 -11.72 2.25 -10.20
CA PHE A 200 -12.59 1.36 -10.97
C PHE A 200 -14.03 1.32 -10.46
N LEU A 201 -14.28 1.52 -9.16
CA LEU A 201 -15.65 1.67 -8.64
C LEU A 201 -16.31 2.91 -9.25
N TRP A 202 -15.55 4.00 -9.37
CA TRP A 202 -15.99 5.22 -10.04
C TRP A 202 -16.33 4.98 -11.50
N THR A 203 -15.41 4.39 -12.25
CA THR A 203 -15.61 4.07 -13.67
C THR A 203 -16.82 3.15 -13.87
N ASN A 204 -16.96 2.11 -13.04
CA ASN A 204 -18.02 1.11 -13.15
C ASN A 204 -19.38 1.59 -12.62
N SER A 205 -19.43 2.70 -11.88
CA SER A 205 -20.70 3.28 -11.44
C SER A 205 -21.46 3.98 -12.58
N GLY A 206 -20.87 4.08 -13.77
CA GLY A 206 -21.47 4.75 -14.92
C GLY A 206 -21.62 6.26 -14.74
N ILE A 207 -21.25 6.80 -13.57
CA ILE A 207 -21.35 8.23 -13.25
C ILE A 207 -20.55 9.09 -14.24
N LEU A 208 -19.43 8.56 -14.74
CA LEU A 208 -18.60 9.25 -15.75
C LEU A 208 -19.21 9.17 -17.17
N GLU A 209 -20.05 8.16 -17.43
CA GLU A 209 -20.66 7.91 -18.74
C GLU A 209 -22.07 8.50 -18.85
N THR A 210 -22.74 8.74 -17.72
CA THR A 210 -24.02 9.44 -17.71
C THR A 210 -23.80 10.92 -17.98
N LEU A 211 -24.44 11.45 -19.03
CA LEU A 211 -24.53 12.89 -19.32
C LEU A 211 -25.35 13.68 -18.28
N ALA A 212 -25.57 13.11 -17.09
CA ALA A 212 -26.32 13.74 -16.03
C ALA A 212 -25.37 14.54 -15.13
N SER A 213 -25.72 15.82 -14.91
CA SER A 213 -25.00 16.64 -13.95
C SER A 213 -25.10 16.02 -12.54
N PRO A 214 -24.00 15.96 -11.77
CA PRO A 214 -24.01 15.49 -10.40
C PRO A 214 -24.99 16.27 -9.54
N THR A 215 -25.67 15.58 -8.63
CA THR A 215 -26.32 16.25 -7.52
C THR A 215 -25.29 16.68 -6.47
N LEU A 216 -25.56 17.77 -5.75
CA LEU A 216 -24.68 18.25 -4.68
C LEU A 216 -24.36 17.16 -3.62
N PRO A 217 -25.34 16.35 -3.15
CA PRO A 217 -25.06 15.26 -2.21
C PRO A 217 -24.09 14.20 -2.77
N GLU A 218 -24.17 13.88 -4.07
CA GLU A 218 -23.24 12.93 -4.70
C GLU A 218 -21.82 13.51 -4.72
N MET A 219 -21.65 14.78 -5.11
CA MET A 219 -20.34 15.44 -5.08
C MET A 219 -19.74 15.43 -3.67
N MET A 220 -20.55 15.76 -2.66
CA MET A 220 -20.12 15.78 -1.26
C MET A 220 -19.74 14.40 -0.76
N ASN A 221 -20.54 13.37 -1.07
CA ASN A 221 -20.25 12.00 -0.70
C ASN A 221 -18.91 11.53 -1.29
N ASN A 222 -18.65 11.87 -2.55
CA ASN A 222 -17.42 11.47 -3.24
C ASN A 222 -16.19 12.15 -2.66
N GLY A 223 -16.28 13.48 -2.47
CA GLY A 223 -15.23 14.24 -1.82
C GLY A 223 -14.93 13.67 -0.43
N THR A 224 -15.97 13.34 0.33
CA THR A 224 -15.84 12.73 1.66
C THR A 224 -15.10 11.39 1.61
N ILE A 225 -15.43 10.50 0.67
CA ILE A 225 -14.76 9.21 0.52
C ILE A 225 -13.25 9.39 0.25
N PHE A 226 -12.89 10.26 -0.71
CA PHE A 226 -11.48 10.51 -1.04
C PHE A 226 -10.72 11.15 0.12
N ILE A 227 -11.31 12.14 0.78
CA ILE A 227 -10.69 12.83 1.93
C ILE A 227 -10.52 11.87 3.10
N LEU A 228 -11.55 11.09 3.45
CA LEU A 228 -11.47 10.11 4.54
C LEU A 228 -10.44 9.02 4.27
N MET A 229 -10.31 8.54 3.03
CA MET A 229 -9.25 7.59 2.69
C MET A 229 -7.86 8.23 2.72
N ALA A 230 -7.71 9.49 2.28
CA ALA A 230 -6.44 10.20 2.34
C ALA A 230 -5.98 10.38 3.80
N VAL A 231 -6.86 10.89 4.67
CA VAL A 231 -6.60 11.04 6.11
C VAL A 231 -6.42 9.69 6.79
N GLY A 232 -7.24 8.70 6.41
CA GLY A 232 -7.17 7.34 6.93
C GLY A 232 -5.87 6.63 6.53
N GLY A 233 -5.19 7.03 5.46
CA GLY A 233 -3.94 6.39 5.00
C GLY A 233 -2.79 6.38 6.01
N GLY A 234 -2.95 7.10 7.13
CA GLY A 234 -1.99 7.21 8.21
C GLY A 234 -0.88 8.21 7.87
N PRO A 235 0.21 8.26 8.66
CA PRO A 235 1.32 9.21 8.47
C PRO A 235 2.14 8.97 7.20
N ASP A 236 1.69 8.08 6.32
CA ASP A 236 2.38 7.74 5.09
C ASP A 236 1.58 8.28 3.89
N PRO A 237 2.14 9.29 3.19
CA PRO A 237 1.43 10.03 2.14
C PRO A 237 1.18 9.20 0.88
N THR A 238 1.71 7.98 0.78
CA THR A 238 1.58 7.17 -0.45
C THR A 238 0.13 6.90 -0.88
N LEU A 239 -0.79 6.66 0.06
CA LEU A 239 -2.20 6.45 -0.30
C LEU A 239 -2.82 7.73 -0.86
N GLY A 240 -2.63 8.86 -0.17
CA GLY A 240 -3.13 10.15 -0.65
C GLY A 240 -2.53 10.54 -2.01
N LEU A 241 -1.27 10.17 -2.30
CA LEU A 241 -0.66 10.39 -3.61
C LEU A 241 -1.34 9.57 -4.72
N PHE A 242 -1.68 8.30 -4.46
CA PHE A 242 -2.45 7.50 -5.42
C PHE A 242 -3.87 8.05 -5.61
N LEU A 243 -4.55 8.43 -4.53
CA LEU A 243 -5.87 9.05 -4.61
C LEU A 243 -5.85 10.38 -5.35
N LEU A 244 -4.80 11.19 -5.18
CA LEU A 244 -4.60 12.42 -5.93
C LEU A 244 -4.43 12.13 -7.42
N TYR A 245 -3.65 11.09 -7.77
CA TYR A 245 -3.52 10.66 -9.16
C TYR A 245 -4.86 10.23 -9.75
N ASP A 246 -5.65 9.45 -9.02
CA ASP A 246 -6.98 9.00 -9.43
C ASP A 246 -7.93 10.18 -9.64
N LEU A 247 -7.94 11.16 -8.73
CA LEU A 247 -8.75 12.37 -8.86
C LEU A 247 -8.36 13.22 -10.08
N ILE A 248 -7.06 13.30 -10.38
CA ILE A 248 -6.58 13.98 -11.59
C ILE A 248 -7.05 13.22 -12.83
N ALA A 249 -6.89 11.89 -12.85
CA ALA A 249 -7.37 11.05 -13.96
C ALA A 249 -8.89 11.19 -14.17
N LEU A 250 -9.66 11.21 -13.09
CA LEU A 250 -11.11 11.45 -13.12
C LEU A 250 -11.46 12.84 -13.64
N ALA A 251 -10.77 13.89 -13.18
CA ALA A 251 -11.00 15.26 -13.62
C ALA A 251 -10.75 15.45 -15.13
N TYR A 252 -9.80 14.71 -15.72
CA TYR A 252 -9.58 14.70 -17.17
C TYR A 252 -10.52 13.75 -17.92
N GLY A 253 -11.00 12.68 -17.26
CA GLY A 253 -11.90 11.70 -17.85
C GLY A 253 -13.36 12.17 -17.98
N THR A 254 -13.84 13.03 -17.08
CA THR A 254 -15.24 13.49 -17.07
C THR A 254 -15.55 14.65 -18.02
N GLY A 255 -14.81 14.80 -19.12
CA GLY A 255 -14.90 15.98 -20.00
C GLY A 255 -16.30 16.30 -20.56
N ALA A 256 -17.26 15.37 -20.48
CA ALA A 256 -18.64 15.59 -20.88
C ALA A 256 -19.47 16.45 -19.89
N VAL A 257 -19.13 16.44 -18.60
CA VAL A 257 -19.90 17.10 -17.53
C VAL A 257 -18.97 17.96 -16.67
N GLN A 258 -19.05 19.27 -16.85
CA GLN A 258 -18.14 20.24 -16.23
C GLN A 258 -18.20 20.21 -14.70
N GLU A 259 -19.36 19.95 -14.11
CA GLU A 259 -19.55 19.93 -12.67
C GLU A 259 -18.78 18.79 -12.00
N TRP A 260 -18.69 17.62 -12.65
CA TRP A 260 -17.87 16.50 -12.17
C TRP A 260 -16.40 16.87 -12.17
N GLN A 261 -15.92 17.45 -13.27
CA GLN A 261 -14.54 17.90 -13.39
C GLN A 261 -14.17 18.89 -12.27
N VAL A 262 -15.04 19.89 -12.02
CA VAL A 262 -14.85 20.87 -10.97
C VAL A 262 -14.87 20.21 -9.58
N ALA A 263 -15.76 19.23 -9.33
CA ALA A 263 -15.80 18.48 -8.07
C ALA A 263 -14.47 17.75 -7.79
N PHE A 264 -13.94 17.05 -8.79
CA PHE A 264 -12.68 16.31 -8.65
C PHE A 264 -11.48 17.25 -8.48
N GLN A 265 -11.46 18.41 -9.16
CA GLN A 265 -10.44 19.44 -8.96
C GLN A 265 -10.44 19.99 -7.52
N TYR A 266 -11.61 20.36 -6.99
CA TYR A 266 -11.70 20.84 -5.60
C TYR A 266 -11.29 19.74 -4.61
N THR A 267 -11.74 18.50 -4.82
CA THR A 267 -11.35 17.37 -3.97
C THR A 267 -9.84 17.14 -4.03
N SER A 268 -9.22 17.26 -5.21
CA SER A 268 -7.76 17.16 -5.39
C SER A 268 -7.02 18.20 -4.56
N LEU A 269 -7.49 19.46 -4.55
CA LEU A 269 -6.89 20.53 -3.74
C LEU A 269 -6.94 20.21 -2.24
N VAL A 270 -8.06 19.67 -1.76
CA VAL A 270 -8.18 19.25 -0.36
C VAL A 270 -7.23 18.09 -0.05
N VAL A 271 -7.13 17.09 -0.93
CA VAL A 271 -6.18 15.98 -0.75
C VAL A 271 -4.73 16.47 -0.76
N VAL A 272 -4.36 17.42 -1.62
CA VAL A 272 -3.04 18.06 -1.61
C VAL A 272 -2.76 18.74 -0.27
N PHE A 273 -3.76 19.43 0.30
CA PHE A 273 -3.60 20.04 1.62
C PHE A 273 -3.37 18.99 2.72
N VAL A 274 -4.13 17.89 2.72
CA VAL A 274 -3.93 16.76 3.65
C VAL A 274 -2.52 16.17 3.50
N LEU A 275 -2.07 15.95 2.27
CA LEU A 275 -0.71 15.45 2.00
C LEU A 275 0.38 16.41 2.49
N ALA A 276 0.21 17.71 2.26
CA ALA A 276 1.16 18.71 2.74
C ALA A 276 1.23 18.73 4.27
N TRP A 277 0.07 18.60 4.92
CA TRP A 277 -0.02 18.48 6.38
C TRP A 277 0.73 17.24 6.89
N ASP A 278 0.50 16.07 6.30
CA ASP A 278 1.18 14.83 6.71
C ASP A 278 2.70 14.91 6.54
N ILE A 279 3.17 15.43 5.40
CA ILE A 279 4.60 15.63 5.13
C ILE A 279 5.23 16.60 6.14
N SER A 280 4.51 17.67 6.50
CA SER A 280 5.00 18.63 7.48
C SER A 280 5.20 17.99 8.87
N ASN A 281 4.27 17.13 9.30
CA ASN A 281 4.36 16.42 10.57
C ASN A 281 5.55 15.43 10.59
N ILE A 282 5.81 14.74 9.48
CA ILE A 282 6.97 13.84 9.36
C ILE A 282 8.28 14.64 9.51
N THR A 283 8.34 15.83 8.91
CA THR A 283 9.53 16.70 8.93
C THR A 283 9.84 17.19 10.34
N ILE A 284 8.82 17.64 11.08
CA ILE A 284 8.97 18.09 12.47
C ILE A 284 9.51 16.94 13.34
N LEU A 285 8.92 15.74 13.23
CA LEU A 285 9.37 14.56 13.97
C LEU A 285 10.82 14.16 13.65
N SER A 286 11.28 14.38 12.42
CA SER A 286 12.67 14.12 12.05
C SER A 286 13.66 15.15 12.61
N SER A 287 13.21 16.35 12.94
CA SER A 287 14.06 17.42 13.47
C SER A 287 14.32 17.30 14.97
N GLU A 288 13.38 16.68 15.71
CA GLU A 288 13.45 16.50 17.17
C GLU A 288 14.33 15.32 17.62
N THR A 289 14.91 14.55 16.70
CA THR A 289 15.88 13.49 17.07
C THR A 289 17.23 14.12 17.45
N VAL A 290 17.26 14.66 18.67
CA VAL A 290 18.37 15.26 19.43
C VAL A 290 19.44 14.20 19.78
N PRO A 291 20.72 14.62 20.02
CA PRO A 291 21.89 13.74 19.98
C PRO A 291 21.86 12.57 20.98
N THR A 292 22.41 11.46 20.49
CA THR A 292 22.46 10.07 20.97
C THR A 292 22.86 9.76 22.41
N GLU A 293 23.03 10.73 23.31
CA GLU A 293 23.69 10.48 24.60
C GLU A 293 22.75 10.14 25.77
N THR A 294 21.44 10.38 25.65
CA THR A 294 20.44 10.14 26.72
C THR A 294 19.30 9.20 26.32
N ARG A 295 19.59 8.19 25.48
CA ARG A 295 18.56 7.31 24.87
C ARG A 295 17.96 6.23 25.79
N LYS A 296 18.40 6.09 27.04
CA LYS A 296 17.88 5.02 27.92
C LYS A 296 16.55 5.35 28.59
N ASP A 297 16.16 6.62 28.69
CA ASP A 297 14.99 7.02 29.49
C ASP A 297 13.76 7.47 28.67
N VAL A 298 13.90 7.69 27.36
CA VAL A 298 12.82 8.28 26.52
C VAL A 298 11.82 7.24 26.00
N GLY A 299 12.14 5.94 26.09
CA GLY A 299 11.27 4.86 25.59
C GLY A 299 9.92 4.75 26.32
N VAL A 300 9.80 5.31 27.53
CA VAL A 300 8.58 5.21 28.36
C VAL A 300 7.56 6.29 28.00
N GLN A 301 7.98 7.46 27.50
CA GLN A 301 7.09 8.60 27.30
C GLN A 301 6.23 8.51 26.03
N TYR A 302 6.68 7.77 25.01
CA TYR A 302 5.95 7.62 23.74
C TYR A 302 4.74 6.68 23.82
N LEU A 303 4.72 5.77 24.79
CA LEU A 303 3.60 4.85 25.01
C LEU A 303 2.35 5.58 25.55
N ASP A 304 2.52 6.70 26.25
CA ASP A 304 1.38 7.46 26.82
C ASP A 304 0.67 8.33 25.79
N TYR A 305 1.35 8.91 24.81
CA TYR A 305 0.72 9.70 23.75
C TYR A 305 -0.18 8.85 22.83
N ILE A 306 0.17 7.58 22.62
CA ILE A 306 -0.64 6.65 21.81
C ILE A 306 -1.81 6.07 22.63
N ARG A 307 -1.66 5.95 23.96
CA ARG A 307 -2.73 5.48 24.85
C ARG A 307 -3.87 6.49 25.05
N LEU A 308 -3.61 7.78 24.79
CA LEU A 308 -4.57 8.87 24.99
C LEU A 308 -5.62 9.01 23.87
N GLY A 309 -5.62 8.14 22.85
CA GLY A 309 -6.74 8.03 21.90
C GLY A 309 -7.05 9.31 21.13
N VAL A 310 -6.06 10.17 20.92
CA VAL A 310 -6.20 11.35 20.06
C VAL A 310 -5.89 10.93 18.61
N PHE A 311 -6.75 10.09 18.02
CA PHE A 311 -6.96 9.92 16.58
C PHE A 311 -8.27 9.17 16.36
#